data_AF-A0A0A2MDI7-F1
#
_entry.id   AF-A0A0A2MDI7-F1
#
_cell.length_a   1.000
_cell.length_b   1.000
_cell.length_c   1.000
_cell.angle_alpha   90.00
_cell.angle_beta   90.00
_cell.angle_gamma   90.00
#
_symmetry.space_group_name_H-M   'P 1'
#
loop_
_entity.id
_entity.type
_entity.pdbx_description
1 polymer ?
#
loop_
_entity_poly.entity_id
_entity_poly.type
_entity_poly.pdbx_seq_one_letter_code
_entity_poly.pdbx_strand_id
1 'polypeptide(L)'
;MALLRNYGFTTTLDSGEFEFSFEIPDNCNFSTTYDATKNLYTVSIQLNSGQSQPSSTFVTESCNFNDSNGVLNLRFQQTLNGVTSTRPKVIVDSN
;
A
#
# COMPACT_ATOMS: atom_id res chain seq x y z
N MET A 1 -13.63 -9.70 -3.66
CA MET A 1 -13.38 -9.01 -2.37
C MET A 1 -12.05 -8.30 -2.46
N ALA A 2 -11.95 -7.05 -2.01
CA ALA A 2 -10.69 -6.31 -1.98
C ALA A 2 -10.08 -6.41 -0.57
N LEU A 3 -8.79 -6.72 -0.47
CA LEU A 3 -8.02 -6.77 0.80
C LEU A 3 -7.60 -5.38 1.29
N LEU A 4 -8.02 -4.31 0.61
CA LEU A 4 -7.58 -2.94 0.84
C LEU A 4 -8.86 -2.13 0.93
N ARG A 5 -9.01 -1.47 2.06
CA ARG A 5 -10.00 -0.42 2.30
C ARG A 5 -9.25 0.87 2.61
N ASN A 6 -10.00 1.98 2.57
CA ASN A 6 -9.61 3.35 2.91
C ASN A 6 -8.09 3.58 2.92
N TYR A 7 -7.58 4.14 1.83
CA TYR A 7 -6.17 4.49 1.72
C TYR A 7 -6.05 5.97 1.43
N GLY A 8 -5.01 6.60 1.98
CA GLY A 8 -4.83 8.02 1.86
C GLY A 8 -3.50 8.49 2.42
N PHE A 9 -3.17 9.72 2.09
CA PHE A 9 -1.99 10.40 2.58
C PHE A 9 -2.37 11.12 3.87
N THR A 10 -1.58 10.93 4.92
CA THR A 10 -1.82 11.63 6.17
C THR A 10 -1.15 13.00 6.14
N THR A 11 0.09 13.09 5.64
CA THR A 11 0.92 14.32 5.66
C THR A 11 2.12 14.20 4.72
N THR A 12 2.51 15.30 4.07
CA THR A 12 3.86 15.54 3.53
C THR A 12 4.79 15.90 4.68
N LEU A 13 5.78 15.06 4.95
CA LEU A 13 6.82 15.36 5.92
C LEU A 13 7.84 16.29 5.25
N ASP A 14 8.33 17.30 6.00
CA ASP A 14 9.28 18.33 5.54
C ASP A 14 10.60 17.76 4.94
N SER A 15 10.83 16.46 5.09
CA SER A 15 12.03 15.73 4.66
C SER A 15 11.93 15.08 3.27
N GLY A 16 10.86 15.32 2.51
CA GLY A 16 10.63 14.60 1.25
C GLY A 16 10.11 13.18 1.44
N GLU A 17 9.34 12.98 2.51
CA GLU A 17 8.68 11.72 2.83
C GLU A 17 7.17 11.95 2.87
N PHE A 18 6.41 10.97 2.42
CA PHE A 18 4.96 10.95 2.54
C PHE A 18 4.56 9.87 3.53
N GLU A 19 3.83 10.24 4.57
CA GLU A 19 3.14 9.26 5.39
C GLU A 19 1.85 8.82 4.69
N PHE A 20 1.75 7.53 4.46
CA PHE A 20 0.62 6.92 3.78
C PHE A 20 -0.02 5.87 4.68
N SER A 21 -1.33 5.98 4.87
CA SER A 21 -2.09 5.06 5.71
C SER A 21 -3.12 4.31 4.87
N PHE A 22 -3.31 3.03 5.19
CA PHE A 22 -4.26 2.16 4.50
C PHE A 22 -4.86 1.11 5.44
N GLU A 23 -6.05 0.62 5.12
CA GLU A 23 -6.71 -0.41 5.92
C GLU A 23 -6.65 -1.79 5.24
N ILE A 24 -6.20 -2.80 6.00
CA ILE A 24 -6.20 -4.20 5.58
C ILE A 24 -6.88 -5.07 6.64
N PRO A 25 -7.38 -6.27 6.29
CA PRO A 25 -7.88 -7.22 7.28
C PRO A 25 -6.80 -7.57 8.31
N ASP A 26 -7.17 -7.75 9.58
CA ASP A 26 -6.22 -8.05 10.67
C ASP A 26 -5.46 -9.38 10.50
N ASN A 27 -6.00 -10.28 9.67
CA ASN A 27 -5.37 -11.54 9.31
C ASN A 27 -4.61 -11.50 7.96
N CYS A 28 -4.38 -10.31 7.42
CA CYS A 28 -3.50 -10.07 6.29
C CYS A 28 -2.15 -9.52 6.76
N ASN A 29 -1.16 -9.60 5.89
CA ASN A 29 0.11 -8.92 6.06
C ASN A 29 0.44 -8.17 4.76
N PHE A 30 1.29 -7.17 4.86
CA PHE A 30 1.72 -6.37 3.74
C PHE A 30 3.25 -6.30 3.65
N SER A 31 3.74 -6.01 2.45
CA SER A 31 5.14 -5.73 2.21
C SER A 31 5.29 -4.62 1.19
N THR A 32 6.34 -3.82 1.35
CA THR A 32 6.63 -2.68 0.47
C THR A 32 7.91 -2.96 -0.32
N THR A 33 7.86 -2.73 -1.63
CA THR A 33 9.03 -2.84 -2.51
C THR A 33 9.15 -1.60 -3.36
N TYR A 34 10.38 -1.11 -3.56
CA TYR A 34 10.66 0.05 -4.40
C TYR A 34 11.35 -0.39 -5.69
N ASP A 35 10.78 -0.02 -6.83
CA ASP A 35 11.38 -0.20 -8.15
C ASP A 35 12.01 1.13 -8.59
N ALA A 36 13.33 1.27 -8.42
CA ALA A 36 14.07 2.47 -8.80
C ALA A 36 14.04 2.75 -10.31
N THR A 37 13.88 1.73 -11.15
CA THR A 37 13.84 1.92 -12.62
C THR A 37 12.53 2.53 -13.10
N LYS A 38 11.45 2.26 -12.37
CA LYS A 38 10.11 2.80 -12.64
C LYS A 38 9.73 3.95 -11.71
N ASN A 39 10.59 4.27 -10.75
CA ASN A 39 10.32 5.16 -9.63
C ASN A 39 8.93 4.85 -9.04
N LEU A 40 8.73 3.63 -8.53
CA LEU A 40 7.41 3.13 -8.11
C LEU A 40 7.49 2.26 -6.87
N TYR A 41 6.75 2.63 -5.83
CA TYR A 41 6.49 1.78 -4.68
C TYR A 41 5.34 0.83 -4.97
N THR A 42 5.52 -0.45 -4.61
CA THR A 42 4.48 -1.47 -4.66
C THR A 42 4.20 -1.97 -3.26
N VAL A 43 3.00 -1.71 -2.77
CA VAL A 43 2.48 -2.29 -1.51
C VAL A 43 1.74 -3.58 -1.86
N SER A 44 2.30 -4.71 -1.46
CA SER A 44 1.73 -6.03 -1.69
C SER A 44 1.01 -6.52 -0.44
N ILE A 45 -0.28 -6.83 -0.55
CA ILE A 45 -1.13 -7.28 0.56
C ILE A 45 -1.56 -8.72 0.27
N GLN A 46 -1.39 -9.60 1.26
CA GLN A 46 -1.77 -11.00 1.14
C GLN A 46 -2.28 -11.56 2.47
N LEU A 47 -3.01 -12.67 2.41
CA LEU A 47 -3.40 -13.41 3.61
C LEU A 47 -2.18 -13.98 4.34
N ASN A 48 -2.26 -14.02 5.67
CA ASN A 48 -1.30 -14.77 6.48
C ASN A 48 -1.37 -16.27 6.15
N SER A 49 -0.23 -16.94 6.29
CA SER A 49 -0.13 -18.38 6.05
C SER A 49 -1.14 -19.14 6.93
N GLY A 50 -1.87 -20.08 6.33
CA GLY A 50 -2.92 -20.86 7.00
C GLY A 50 -4.30 -20.18 7.06
N GLN A 51 -4.45 -18.93 6.60
CA GLN A 51 -5.75 -18.27 6.48
C GLN A 51 -6.37 -18.55 5.11
N SER A 52 -7.67 -18.88 5.06
CA SER A 52 -8.39 -19.15 3.81
C SER A 52 -9.21 -17.96 3.31
N GLN A 53 -9.55 -17.02 4.19
CA GLN A 53 -10.38 -15.86 3.88
C GLN A 53 -9.91 -14.63 4.69
N PRO A 54 -10.03 -13.42 4.13
CA PRO A 54 -9.78 -12.19 4.88
C PRO A 54 -10.83 -11.99 5.96
N SER A 55 -10.37 -11.49 7.10
CA SER A 55 -11.21 -11.08 8.21
C SER A 55 -12.14 -9.93 7.81
N SER A 56 -13.28 -9.84 8.50
CA SER A 56 -14.18 -8.69 8.40
C SER A 56 -13.68 -7.47 9.18
N THR A 57 -12.74 -7.69 10.11
CA THR A 57 -12.11 -6.64 10.91
C THR A 57 -10.93 -6.08 10.15
N PHE A 58 -10.88 -4.76 10.01
CA PHE A 58 -9.80 -4.05 9.34
C PHE A 58 -8.97 -3.28 10.36
N VAL A 59 -7.66 -3.28 10.14
CA VAL A 59 -6.67 -2.53 10.91
C VAL A 59 -6.03 -1.50 10.00
N THR A 60 -5.71 -0.34 10.57
CA THR A 60 -4.99 0.72 9.87
C THR A 60 -3.49 0.46 9.97
N GLU A 61 -2.84 0.42 8.82
CA GLU A 61 -1.39 0.31 8.67
C GLU A 61 -0.86 1.61 8.08
N SER A 62 0.31 2.05 8.55
CA SER A 62 0.96 3.28 8.09
C SER A 62 2.37 2.98 7.61
N CYS A 63 2.77 3.62 6.52
CA CYS A 63 4.08 3.48 5.90
C CYS A 63 4.60 4.83 5.44
N ASN A 64 5.90 5.03 5.61
CA ASN A 64 6.58 6.20 5.10
C ASN A 64 7.22 5.84 3.76
N PHE A 65 6.96 6.68 2.75
CA PHE A 65 7.52 6.52 1.42
C PHE A 65 8.28 7.78 1.04
N ASN A 66 9.53 7.61 0.61
CA ASN A 66 10.30 8.74 0.10
C ASN A 66 9.73 9.18 -1.25
N ASP A 67 9.63 10.48 -1.44
CA ASP A 67 9.34 11.05 -2.75
C ASP A 67 10.54 10.96 -3.68
N SER A 68 10.28 11.15 -4.96
CA SER A 68 11.32 11.46 -5.92
C SER A 68 10.92 12.70 -6.70
N ASN A 69 11.60 13.81 -6.43
CA ASN A 69 11.35 15.14 -7.00
C ASN A 69 9.95 15.68 -6.69
N GLY A 70 9.49 15.50 -5.45
CA GLY A 70 8.16 15.90 -5.00
C GLY A 70 7.03 14.98 -5.46
N VAL A 71 7.34 13.93 -6.22
CA VAL A 71 6.35 12.98 -6.74
C VAL A 71 6.51 11.62 -6.07
N LEU A 72 5.46 11.17 -5.41
CA LEU A 72 5.34 9.80 -4.94
C LEU A 72 4.46 8.99 -5.88
N ASN A 73 5.02 7.91 -6.37
CA ASN A 73 4.36 6.92 -7.21
C ASN A 73 4.17 5.64 -6.41
N LEU A 74 2.92 5.26 -6.20
CA LEU A 74 2.57 4.08 -5.42
C LEU A 74 1.53 3.23 -6.14
N ARG A 75 1.57 1.91 -5.95
CA ARG A 75 0.50 1.00 -6.37
C ARG A 75 0.24 -0.05 -5.31
N PHE A 76 -0.99 -0.54 -5.27
CA PHE A 76 -1.37 -1.68 -4.46
C PHE A 76 -1.48 -2.93 -5.31
N GLN A 77 -0.91 -4.01 -4.80
CA GLN A 77 -1.06 -5.36 -5.31
C GLN A 77 -1.68 -6.22 -4.22
N GLN A 78 -2.73 -6.97 -4.56
CA GLN A 78 -3.50 -7.75 -3.61
C GLN A 78 -3.55 -9.18 -4.09
N THR A 79 -3.04 -10.12 -3.30
CA THR A 79 -3.04 -11.53 -3.65
C THR A 79 -4.00 -12.28 -2.74
N LEU A 80 -5.06 -12.85 -3.31
CA LEU A 80 -6.04 -13.67 -2.61
C LEU A 80 -6.23 -14.98 -3.35
N ASN A 81 -6.00 -16.11 -2.68
CA ASN A 81 -6.15 -17.46 -3.25
C ASN A 81 -5.39 -17.65 -4.57
N GLY A 82 -4.16 -17.12 -4.66
CA GLY A 82 -3.32 -17.18 -5.85
C GLY A 82 -3.70 -16.20 -6.97
N VAL A 83 -4.81 -15.48 -6.83
CA VAL A 83 -5.22 -14.44 -7.78
C VAL A 83 -4.66 -13.09 -7.32
N THR A 84 -3.85 -12.48 -8.18
CA THR A 84 -3.29 -11.15 -7.93
C THR A 84 -4.13 -10.10 -8.64
N SER A 85 -4.56 -9.07 -7.91
CA SER A 85 -5.23 -7.89 -8.45
C SER A 85 -4.40 -6.65 -8.15
N THR A 86 -4.17 -5.82 -9.17
CA THR A 86 -3.41 -4.59 -9.05
C THR A 86 -4.36 -3.41 -9.11
N ARG A 87 -4.31 -2.53 -8.12
CA ARG A 87 -5.04 -1.27 -8.14
C ARG A 87 -4.34 -0.25 -9.05
N PRO A 88 -5.07 0.76 -9.56
CA PRO A 88 -4.48 1.85 -10.30
C PRO A 88 -3.32 2.50 -9.53
N LYS A 89 -2.34 3.01 -10.27
CA LYS A 89 -1.23 3.77 -9.73
C LYS A 89 -1.78 5.03 -9.07
N VAL A 90 -1.39 5.25 -7.81
CA VAL A 90 -1.60 6.48 -7.05
C VAL A 90 -0.38 7.35 -7.28
N ILE A 91 -0.60 8.59 -7.72
CA ILE A 91 0.44 9.60 -7.90
C ILE A 91 0.08 10.75 -6.98
N VAL A 92 1.03 11.17 -6.16
CA VAL A 92 0.89 12.36 -5.34
C VAL A 92 2.06 13.28 -5.59
N ASP A 93 1.71 14.56 -5.62
CA ASP A 93 2.60 15.67 -5.89
C ASP A 93 2.58 16.59 -4.66
N SER A 94 3.75 16.91 -4.12
CA SER A 94 3.92 17.90 -3.07
C SER A 94 3.88 19.30 -3.70
N ASN A 95 2.68 19.81 -3.96
CA ASN A 95 2.45 21.21 -4.35
C ASN A 95 2.54 22.14 -3.13
#